data_AF-A0A317JU69-F1
#
_entry.id   AF-A0A317JU69-F1
#
_cell.length_a   1.000
_cell.length_b   1.000
_cell.length_c   1.000
_cell.angle_alpha   90.00
_cell.angle_beta   90.00
_cell.angle_gamma   90.00
#
_symmetry.space_group_name_H-M   'P 1'
#
loop_
_entity.id
_entity.type
_entity.pdbx_description
1 polymer ?
#
loop_
_entity_poly.entity_id
_entity_poly.type
_entity_poly.pdbx_seq_one_letter_code
_entity_poly.pdbx_strand_id
1 'polypeptide(L)'
;MYEISLKIFGENILINKLNKGDSMDWTTLASDESIQKIIDTFKQQNITVEVAGSGEEAKQKALSFIPQGANVMSMSSVTADTIGITKEIIESGKYVAVKEKLKTMDHATQGKEMKQMGSVPDVGIGSVHAISEDGHILIASRSGSQLPAYTYGASKVILVVGAQKIVKTLQDGIKRVYEHSLPLESVRSKKAYGTDQSYVNYLLLLNRQDDPNRVHVIIVKEVIGF
;
A
#
# COMPACT_ATOMS: atom_id res chain seq x y z
N MET A 1 19.06 6.72 1.79
CA MET A 1 17.69 6.16 1.89
C MET A 1 17.60 5.00 2.89
N TYR A 2 18.61 4.11 2.98
CA TYR A 2 18.65 2.99 3.95
C TYR A 2 18.69 3.41 5.44
N GLU A 3 19.44 4.45 5.80
CA GLU A 3 19.48 4.98 7.19
C GLU A 3 18.12 5.49 7.69
N ILE A 4 17.22 5.86 6.77
CA ILE A 4 15.91 6.41 7.09
C ILE A 4 14.99 5.31 7.64
N SER A 5 15.09 4.08 7.11
CA SER A 5 14.29 2.94 7.55
C SER A 5 14.63 2.54 8.99
N LEU A 6 15.93 2.41 9.30
CA LEU A 6 16.41 2.04 10.65
C LEU A 6 16.05 3.09 11.72
N LYS A 7 16.07 4.38 11.39
CA LYS A 7 15.64 5.44 12.32
C LYS A 7 14.13 5.41 12.60
N ILE A 8 13.31 5.11 11.59
CA ILE A 8 11.85 4.96 11.76
C ILE A 8 11.55 3.74 12.63
N PHE A 9 12.26 2.62 12.46
CA PHE A 9 12.14 1.46 13.36
C PHE A 9 12.54 1.77 14.81
N GLY A 10 13.58 2.59 15.04
CA GLY A 10 13.96 3.05 16.38
C GLY A 10 12.93 3.99 17.01
N GLU A 11 12.32 4.88 16.22
CA GLU A 11 11.24 5.78 16.67
C GLU A 11 9.93 5.02 16.96
N ASN A 12 9.66 3.89 16.28
CA ASN A 12 8.50 3.03 16.54
C ASN A 12 8.48 2.48 17.98
N ILE A 13 9.66 2.17 18.55
CA ILE A 13 9.78 1.74 19.96
C ILE A 13 9.37 2.87 20.93
N LEU A 14 9.65 4.12 20.56
CA LEU A 14 9.31 5.30 21.37
C LEU A 14 7.82 5.67 21.27
N ILE A 15 7.21 5.57 20.09
CA ILE A 15 5.77 5.85 19.91
C ILE A 15 4.91 4.82 20.65
N ASN A 16 5.28 3.53 20.62
CA ASN A 16 4.57 2.50 21.38
C ASN A 16 4.67 2.69 22.92
N LYS A 17 5.71 3.38 23.42
CA LYS A 17 5.83 3.68 24.86
C LYS A 17 4.87 4.78 25.36
N LEU A 18 4.32 5.61 24.46
CA LEU A 18 3.47 6.75 24.83
C LEU A 18 1.98 6.40 24.93
N ASN A 19 1.53 5.25 24.41
CA ASN A 19 0.12 4.81 24.46
C ASN A 19 -0.05 3.62 25.42
N LYS A 20 -0.01 3.88 26.73
CA LYS A 20 -0.38 2.89 27.77
C LYS A 20 -1.89 2.87 28.01
N GLY A 21 -2.58 2.10 27.19
CA GLY A 21 -3.94 1.60 27.41
C GLY A 21 -4.26 0.61 26.31
N ASP A 22 -4.48 -0.67 26.65
CA ASP A 22 -4.86 -1.81 25.78
C ASP A 22 -4.57 -1.65 24.28
N SER A 23 -3.35 -1.24 23.92
CA SER A 23 -3.00 -0.91 22.55
C SER A 23 -2.63 -2.21 21.84
N MET A 24 -3.38 -2.53 20.77
CA MET A 24 -3.06 -3.69 19.95
C MET A 24 -1.66 -3.54 19.36
N ASP A 25 -0.86 -4.61 19.41
CA ASP A 25 0.42 -4.64 18.74
C ASP A 25 0.22 -4.86 17.22
N TRP A 26 0.32 -3.75 16.48
CA TRP A 26 0.19 -3.74 15.01
C TRP A 26 1.45 -4.21 14.27
N THR A 27 2.46 -4.70 15.01
CA THR A 27 3.72 -5.24 14.46
C THR A 27 3.80 -6.76 14.55
N THR A 28 2.85 -7.42 15.22
CA THR A 28 2.77 -8.89 15.22
C THR A 28 2.36 -9.40 13.84
N LEU A 29 3.11 -10.37 13.32
CA LEU A 29 2.78 -11.04 12.05
C LEU A 29 1.54 -11.92 12.21
N ALA A 30 0.69 -11.94 11.19
CA ALA A 30 -0.39 -12.93 11.13
C ALA A 30 0.15 -14.35 11.06
N SER A 31 -0.57 -15.29 11.66
CA SER A 31 -0.23 -16.71 11.60
C SER A 31 -0.48 -17.28 10.20
N ASP A 32 0.12 -18.44 9.91
CA ASP A 32 -0.08 -19.13 8.64
C ASP A 32 -1.55 -19.51 8.41
N GLU A 33 -2.29 -19.84 9.47
CA GLU A 33 -3.73 -20.11 9.38
C GLU A 33 -4.52 -18.85 8.97
N SER A 34 -4.13 -17.68 9.49
CA SER A 34 -4.75 -16.40 9.14
C SER A 34 -4.46 -16.04 7.68
N ILE A 35 -3.22 -16.24 7.23
CA ILE A 35 -2.83 -16.04 5.82
C ILE A 35 -3.61 -17.00 4.90
N GLN A 36 -3.72 -18.28 5.28
CA GLN A 36 -4.49 -19.26 4.51
C GLN A 36 -5.97 -18.87 4.41
N LYS A 37 -6.57 -18.40 5.51
CA LYS A 37 -7.94 -17.89 5.51
C LYS A 37 -8.12 -16.71 4.53
N ILE A 38 -7.16 -15.78 4.46
CA ILE A 38 -7.20 -14.70 3.47
C ILE A 38 -7.16 -15.23 2.05
N ILE A 39 -6.28 -16.20 1.76
CA ILE A 39 -6.19 -16.82 0.43
C ILE A 39 -7.54 -17.40 0.01
N ASP A 40 -8.19 -18.15 0.90
CA ASP A 40 -9.47 -18.80 0.62
C ASP A 40 -10.61 -17.78 0.45
N THR A 41 -10.67 -16.77 1.33
CA THR A 41 -11.67 -15.69 1.24
C THR A 41 -11.50 -14.88 -0.05
N PHE A 42 -10.27 -14.46 -0.38
CA PHE A 42 -10.00 -13.64 -1.55
C PHE A 42 -10.20 -14.39 -2.87
N LYS A 43 -9.94 -15.70 -2.89
CA LYS A 43 -10.30 -16.56 -4.03
C LYS A 43 -11.80 -16.50 -4.34
N GLN A 44 -12.67 -16.51 -3.32
CA GLN A 44 -14.13 -16.37 -3.50
C GLN A 44 -14.55 -14.92 -3.87
N GLN A 45 -13.64 -13.97 -3.74
CA GLN A 45 -13.85 -12.56 -4.04
C GLN A 45 -13.15 -12.13 -5.35
N ASN A 46 -12.65 -13.07 -6.14
CA ASN A 46 -11.91 -12.80 -7.38
C ASN A 46 -10.70 -11.89 -7.15
N ILE A 47 -10.00 -12.07 -6.04
CA ILE A 47 -8.74 -11.38 -5.73
C ILE A 47 -7.65 -12.45 -5.70
N THR A 48 -6.61 -12.25 -6.51
CA THR A 48 -5.48 -13.17 -6.57
C THR A 48 -4.54 -12.90 -5.39
N VAL A 49 -4.07 -13.95 -4.72
CA VAL A 49 -3.13 -13.84 -3.58
C VAL A 49 -1.89 -14.66 -3.84
N GLU A 50 -0.72 -14.05 -3.68
CA GLU A 50 0.56 -14.74 -3.54
C GLU A 50 1.17 -14.47 -2.16
N VAL A 51 1.95 -15.43 -1.66
CA VAL A 51 2.70 -15.28 -0.42
C VAL A 51 4.19 -15.24 -0.75
N ALA A 52 4.90 -14.32 -0.10
CA ALA A 52 6.34 -14.16 -0.17
C ALA A 52 6.95 -14.30 1.23
N GLY A 53 8.01 -15.08 1.35
CA GLY A 53 8.76 -15.26 2.59
C GLY A 53 9.64 -14.06 2.95
N SER A 54 9.93 -13.18 1.98
CA SER A 54 10.78 -12.00 2.18
C SER A 54 10.37 -10.82 1.30
N GLY A 55 10.83 -9.62 1.66
CA GLY A 55 10.67 -8.42 0.83
C GLY A 55 11.28 -8.55 -0.58
N GLU A 56 12.39 -9.26 -0.72
CA GLU A 56 13.03 -9.49 -2.04
C GLU A 56 12.16 -10.39 -2.92
N GLU A 57 11.66 -11.51 -2.37
CA GLU A 57 10.73 -12.37 -3.10
C GLU A 57 9.46 -11.61 -3.50
N ALA A 58 8.94 -10.79 -2.59
CA ALA A 58 7.77 -9.94 -2.87
C ALA A 58 8.04 -8.94 -4.00
N LYS A 59 9.24 -8.33 -4.03
CA LYS A 59 9.67 -7.44 -5.13
C LYS A 59 9.66 -8.20 -6.46
N GLN A 60 10.29 -9.38 -6.51
CA GLN A 60 10.37 -10.17 -7.75
C GLN A 60 8.98 -10.58 -8.26
N LYS A 61 8.11 -11.06 -7.37
CA LYS A 61 6.71 -11.38 -7.68
C LYS A 61 5.94 -10.16 -8.19
N ALA A 62 6.03 -9.03 -7.49
CA ALA A 62 5.32 -7.82 -7.89
C ALA A 62 5.73 -7.35 -9.30
N LEU A 63 7.03 -7.37 -9.61
CA LEU A 63 7.55 -6.94 -10.91
C LEU A 63 7.21 -7.91 -12.04
N SER A 64 7.08 -9.22 -11.78
CA SER A 64 6.72 -10.21 -12.81
C SER A 64 5.32 -9.99 -13.39
N PHE A 65 4.43 -9.33 -12.64
CA PHE A 65 3.08 -8.96 -13.09
C PHE A 65 3.03 -7.68 -13.93
N ILE A 66 4.14 -6.96 -14.09
CA ILE A 66 4.19 -5.68 -14.80
C ILE A 66 4.76 -5.89 -16.21
N PRO A 67 3.98 -5.67 -17.27
CA PRO A 67 4.50 -5.73 -18.64
C PRO A 67 5.58 -4.68 -18.87
N GLN A 68 6.61 -5.03 -19.63
CA GLN A 68 7.60 -4.05 -20.09
C GLN A 68 6.90 -2.95 -20.92
N GLY A 69 7.30 -1.69 -20.71
CA GLY A 69 6.73 -0.52 -21.36
C GLY A 69 5.43 0.00 -20.74
N ALA A 70 4.86 -0.69 -19.75
CA ALA A 70 3.62 -0.28 -19.11
C ALA A 70 3.75 1.08 -18.40
N ASN A 71 2.66 1.85 -18.40
CA ASN A 71 2.47 3.02 -17.55
C ASN A 71 2.17 2.57 -16.12
N VAL A 72 3.14 2.73 -15.23
CA VAL A 72 3.04 2.29 -13.84
C VAL A 72 2.87 3.50 -12.92
N MET A 73 1.76 3.51 -12.18
CA MET A 73 1.51 4.49 -11.12
C MET A 73 1.83 3.87 -9.76
N SER A 74 3.00 4.19 -9.22
CA SER A 74 3.40 3.82 -7.86
C SER A 74 2.74 4.75 -6.84
N MET A 75 1.79 4.22 -6.07
CA MET A 75 1.18 4.95 -4.97
C MET A 75 2.20 5.22 -3.86
N SER A 76 1.97 6.27 -3.07
CA SER A 76 2.82 6.53 -1.90
C SER A 76 2.69 5.36 -0.92
N SER A 77 3.76 4.58 -0.79
CA SER A 77 3.77 3.32 -0.04
C SER A 77 5.15 3.08 0.56
N VAL A 78 5.26 3.23 1.88
CA VAL A 78 6.49 2.88 2.59
C VAL A 78 6.87 1.43 2.36
N THR A 79 5.89 0.52 2.30
CA THR A 79 6.13 -0.89 1.99
C THR A 79 6.82 -1.09 0.64
N ALA A 80 6.29 -0.52 -0.45
CA ALA A 80 6.88 -0.66 -1.78
C ALA A 80 8.24 0.05 -1.91
N ASP A 81 8.42 1.17 -1.21
CA ASP A 81 9.69 1.90 -1.15
C ASP A 81 10.75 1.09 -0.39
N THR A 82 10.41 0.50 0.76
CA THR A 82 11.31 -0.30 1.61
C THR A 82 11.92 -1.47 0.87
N ILE A 83 11.13 -2.16 0.05
CA ILE A 83 11.59 -3.34 -0.72
C ILE A 83 12.10 -2.97 -2.12
N GLY A 84 12.21 -1.67 -2.44
CA GLY A 84 12.84 -1.20 -3.67
C GLY A 84 12.02 -1.38 -4.96
N ILE A 85 10.71 -1.64 -4.87
CA ILE A 85 9.81 -1.70 -6.04
C ILE A 85 9.76 -0.33 -6.73
N THR A 86 9.52 0.74 -5.95
CA THR A 86 9.41 2.10 -6.50
C THR A 86 10.70 2.51 -7.20
N LYS A 87 11.86 2.18 -6.59
CA LYS A 87 13.17 2.45 -7.17
C LYS A 87 13.35 1.73 -8.51
N GLU A 88 13.02 0.44 -8.58
CA GLU A 88 13.10 -0.33 -9.82
C GLU A 88 12.23 0.26 -10.93
N ILE A 89 10.99 0.65 -10.60
CA ILE A 89 10.06 1.24 -11.56
C ILE A 89 10.62 2.52 -12.18
N ILE A 90 11.32 3.33 -11.37
CA ILE A 90 11.89 4.61 -11.80
C ILE A 90 13.19 4.42 -12.58
N GLU A 91 14.10 3.57 -12.10
CA GLU A 91 15.49 3.56 -12.56
C GLU A 91 15.79 2.50 -13.63
N SER A 92 15.00 1.42 -13.73
CA SER A 92 15.33 0.28 -14.61
C SER A 92 15.22 0.57 -16.10
N GLY A 93 14.49 1.62 -16.49
CA GLY A 93 14.15 1.92 -17.89
C GLY A 93 13.16 0.93 -18.52
N LYS A 94 12.65 -0.06 -17.77
CA LYS A 94 11.71 -1.07 -18.26
C LYS A 94 10.27 -0.57 -18.33
N TYR A 95 9.94 0.48 -17.58
CA TYR A 95 8.57 0.95 -17.39
C TYR A 95 8.48 2.46 -17.55
N VAL A 96 7.26 2.93 -17.78
CA VAL A 96 6.94 4.36 -17.74
C VAL A 96 6.48 4.71 -16.34
N ALA A 97 7.36 5.34 -15.55
CA ALA A 97 7.05 5.79 -14.20
C ALA A 97 6.12 7.02 -14.21
N VAL A 98 4.81 6.78 -14.12
CA VAL A 98 3.77 7.84 -14.21
C VAL A 98 3.98 8.91 -13.15
N LYS A 99 4.29 8.53 -11.91
CA LYS A 99 4.50 9.48 -10.82
C LYS A 99 5.66 10.45 -11.09
N GLU A 100 6.71 10.03 -11.77
CA GLU A 100 7.83 10.92 -12.13
C GLU A 100 7.43 11.88 -13.26
N LYS A 101 6.67 11.43 -14.25
CA LYS A 101 6.10 12.32 -15.27
C LYS A 101 5.21 13.39 -14.67
N LEU A 102 4.34 13.02 -13.73
CA LEU A 102 3.46 13.97 -13.04
C LEU A 102 4.25 15.07 -12.31
N LYS A 103 5.43 14.76 -11.74
CA LYS A 103 6.27 15.76 -11.04
C LYS A 103 6.84 16.83 -11.98
N THR A 104 6.94 16.57 -13.28
CA THR A 104 7.46 17.54 -14.25
C THR A 104 6.37 18.37 -14.92
N MET A 105 5.10 18.13 -14.59
CA MET A 105 3.96 18.83 -15.19
C MET A 105 3.56 20.05 -14.36
N ASP A 106 2.97 21.04 -15.03
CA ASP A 106 2.45 22.24 -14.37
C ASP A 106 1.01 22.00 -13.87
N HIS A 107 0.83 22.04 -12.56
CA HIS A 107 -0.46 21.85 -11.92
C HIS A 107 -1.52 22.89 -12.33
N ALA A 108 -1.12 24.14 -12.63
CA ALA A 108 -2.06 25.21 -12.94
C ALA A 108 -2.65 25.05 -14.35
N THR A 109 -1.85 24.60 -15.30
CA THR A 109 -2.23 24.49 -16.72
C THR A 109 -2.61 23.06 -17.11
N GLN A 110 -2.03 22.04 -16.47
CA GLN A 110 -2.19 20.63 -16.85
C GLN A 110 -2.91 19.78 -15.80
N GLY A 111 -3.49 20.39 -14.75
CA GLY A 111 -4.06 19.65 -13.62
C GLY A 111 -5.14 18.61 -13.99
N LYS A 112 -5.91 18.82 -15.07
CA LYS A 112 -6.87 17.81 -15.58
C LYS A 112 -6.15 16.61 -16.18
N GLU A 113 -5.16 16.84 -17.03
CA GLU A 113 -4.35 15.80 -17.67
C GLU A 113 -3.61 14.96 -16.61
N MET A 114 -3.05 15.63 -15.60
CA MET A 114 -2.40 14.96 -14.46
C MET A 114 -3.35 14.01 -13.72
N LYS A 115 -4.59 14.45 -13.46
CA LYS A 115 -5.62 13.62 -12.84
C LYS A 115 -5.98 12.43 -13.72
N GLN A 116 -6.12 12.62 -15.03
CA GLN A 116 -6.40 11.53 -15.96
C GLN A 116 -5.26 10.51 -15.95
N MET A 117 -4.02 10.96 -16.16
CA MET A 117 -2.84 10.11 -16.21
C MET A 117 -2.62 9.32 -14.91
N GLY A 118 -2.80 9.95 -13.75
CA GLY A 118 -2.68 9.27 -12.46
C GLY A 118 -3.86 8.33 -12.13
N SER A 119 -5.01 8.49 -12.78
CA SER A 119 -6.22 7.72 -12.48
C SER A 119 -6.36 6.46 -13.32
N VAL A 120 -5.88 6.46 -14.57
CA VAL A 120 -6.03 5.32 -15.50
C VAL A 120 -4.68 4.78 -16.01
N PRO A 121 -3.74 4.41 -15.12
CA PRO A 121 -2.49 3.78 -15.53
C PRO A 121 -2.74 2.34 -16.04
N ASP A 122 -1.79 1.76 -16.75
CA ASP A 122 -1.85 0.33 -17.07
C ASP A 122 -1.78 -0.52 -15.80
N VAL A 123 -0.88 -0.13 -14.88
CA VAL A 123 -0.67 -0.79 -13.59
C VAL A 123 -0.66 0.24 -12.46
N GLY A 124 -1.53 0.04 -11.46
CA GLY A 124 -1.43 0.69 -10.16
C GLY A 124 -0.71 -0.22 -9.17
N ILE A 125 0.29 0.30 -8.46
CA ILE A 125 1.04 -0.51 -7.48
C ILE A 125 1.23 0.25 -6.16
N GLY A 126 1.11 -0.46 -5.04
CA GLY A 126 1.35 0.11 -3.72
C GLY A 126 1.04 -0.87 -2.60
N SER A 127 0.54 -0.34 -1.48
CA SER A 127 0.15 -1.13 -0.32
C SER A 127 -1.19 -0.63 0.23
N VAL A 128 -1.63 -1.25 1.32
CA VAL A 128 -2.90 -1.01 2.00
C VAL A 128 -2.67 -0.82 3.49
N HIS A 129 -3.70 -0.37 4.20
CA HIS A 129 -3.63 -0.05 5.62
C HIS A 129 -4.08 -1.23 6.48
N ALA A 130 -5.00 -2.07 6.00
CA ALA A 130 -5.34 -3.32 6.66
C ALA A 130 -5.97 -4.28 5.66
N ILE A 131 -5.87 -5.57 5.97
CA ILE A 131 -6.70 -6.63 5.38
C ILE A 131 -7.38 -7.35 6.52
N SER A 132 -8.71 -7.42 6.53
CA SER A 132 -9.43 -8.18 7.55
C SER A 132 -9.69 -9.62 7.11
N GLU A 133 -9.70 -10.55 8.06
CA GLU A 133 -9.93 -11.98 7.79
C GLU A 133 -11.31 -12.31 7.20
N ASP A 134 -12.29 -11.42 7.37
CA ASP A 134 -13.62 -11.45 6.74
C ASP A 134 -13.62 -10.89 5.31
N GLY A 135 -12.46 -10.51 4.78
CA GLY A 135 -12.26 -10.28 3.36
C GLY A 135 -12.41 -8.82 2.92
N HIS A 136 -11.99 -7.85 3.74
CA HIS A 136 -11.98 -6.44 3.36
C HIS A 136 -10.56 -5.91 3.25
N ILE A 137 -10.26 -5.24 2.13
CA ILE A 137 -9.03 -4.46 1.97
C ILE A 137 -9.32 -3.01 2.30
N LEU A 138 -8.61 -2.44 3.29
CA LEU A 138 -8.80 -1.08 3.75
C LEU A 138 -7.70 -0.16 3.20
N ILE A 139 -8.12 0.90 2.52
CA ILE A 139 -7.23 1.96 2.03
C ILE A 139 -7.71 3.31 2.55
N ALA A 140 -6.92 3.93 3.43
CA ALA A 140 -7.11 5.33 3.81
C ALA A 140 -6.38 6.26 2.83
N SER A 141 -6.96 7.43 2.59
CA SER A 141 -6.33 8.46 1.76
C SER A 141 -6.69 9.87 2.23
N ARG A 142 -5.72 10.77 2.11
CA ARG A 142 -5.91 12.20 2.35
C ARG A 142 -6.44 12.91 1.11
N SER A 143 -5.77 12.75 -0.02
CA SER A 143 -6.13 13.43 -1.28
C SER A 143 -7.17 12.68 -2.10
N GLY A 144 -7.32 11.37 -1.88
CA GLY A 144 -8.10 10.47 -2.72
C GLY A 144 -7.42 10.12 -4.05
N SER A 145 -6.25 10.68 -4.37
CA SER A 145 -5.64 10.57 -5.70
C SER A 145 -5.21 9.15 -6.10
N GLN A 146 -4.99 8.26 -5.12
CA GLN A 146 -4.67 6.85 -5.38
C GLN A 146 -5.92 6.01 -5.69
N LEU A 147 -7.09 6.47 -5.27
CA LEU A 147 -8.31 5.65 -5.24
C LEU A 147 -8.83 5.34 -6.64
N PRO A 148 -8.87 6.27 -7.62
CA PRO A 148 -9.37 5.96 -8.96
C PRO A 148 -8.65 4.78 -9.61
N ALA A 149 -7.32 4.74 -9.51
CA ALA A 149 -6.53 3.64 -10.07
C ALA A 149 -6.84 2.31 -9.38
N TYR A 150 -6.96 2.30 -8.05
CA TYR A 150 -7.31 1.08 -7.30
C TYR A 150 -8.75 0.61 -7.59
N THR A 151 -9.72 1.52 -7.61
CA THR A 151 -11.14 1.15 -7.70
C THR A 151 -11.56 0.77 -9.11
N TYR A 152 -11.09 1.48 -10.13
CA TYR A 152 -11.57 1.27 -11.50
C TYR A 152 -10.51 1.47 -12.58
N GLY A 153 -9.76 2.56 -12.50
CA GLY A 153 -9.02 3.08 -13.64
C GLY A 153 -7.79 2.27 -14.05
N ALA A 154 -7.10 1.60 -13.13
CA ALA A 154 -5.99 0.75 -13.51
C ALA A 154 -6.49 -0.60 -14.05
N SER A 155 -5.91 -1.05 -15.17
CA SER A 155 -6.18 -2.37 -15.75
C SER A 155 -5.68 -3.50 -14.84
N LYS A 156 -4.60 -3.26 -14.10
CA LYS A 156 -4.08 -4.15 -13.06
C LYS A 156 -3.72 -3.37 -11.80
N VAL A 157 -4.02 -3.95 -10.64
CA VAL A 157 -3.67 -3.40 -9.33
C VAL A 157 -2.85 -4.44 -8.58
N ILE A 158 -1.66 -4.04 -8.12
CA ILE A 158 -0.74 -4.88 -7.36
C ILE A 158 -0.58 -4.27 -5.96
N LEU A 159 -0.95 -5.03 -4.94
CA LEU A 159 -0.92 -4.62 -3.55
C LEU A 159 0.09 -5.48 -2.80
N VAL A 160 1.22 -4.89 -2.39
CA VAL A 160 2.23 -5.57 -1.57
C VAL A 160 1.97 -5.24 -0.10
N VAL A 161 1.74 -6.26 0.71
CA VAL A 161 1.16 -6.13 2.05
C VAL A 161 1.95 -6.99 3.03
N GLY A 162 2.56 -6.36 4.05
CA GLY A 162 3.16 -7.12 5.14
C GLY A 162 2.10 -7.85 5.96
N ALA A 163 2.41 -9.06 6.45
CA ALA A 163 1.47 -9.90 7.16
C ALA A 163 0.97 -9.27 8.47
N GLN A 164 1.70 -8.32 9.06
CA GLN A 164 1.25 -7.55 10.24
C GLN A 164 0.06 -6.62 9.94
N LYS A 165 -0.30 -6.43 8.66
CA LYS A 165 -1.48 -5.66 8.27
C LYS A 165 -2.76 -6.50 8.21
N ILE A 166 -2.67 -7.82 8.43
CA ILE A 166 -3.84 -8.70 8.53
C ILE A 166 -4.42 -8.60 9.93
N VAL A 167 -5.73 -8.35 10.02
CA VAL A 167 -6.47 -8.14 11.27
C VAL A 167 -7.69 -9.05 11.32
N LYS A 168 -8.24 -9.28 12.51
CA LYS A 168 -9.35 -10.23 12.69
C LYS A 168 -10.66 -9.77 12.07
N THR A 169 -10.99 -8.48 12.19
CA THR A 169 -12.28 -7.94 11.74
C THR A 169 -12.12 -6.63 10.98
N LEU A 170 -13.15 -6.23 10.23
CA LEU A 170 -13.23 -4.89 9.65
C LEU A 170 -13.01 -3.78 10.70
N GLN A 171 -13.58 -3.93 11.90
CA GLN A 171 -13.46 -2.93 12.97
C GLN A 171 -12.02 -2.80 13.47
N ASP A 172 -11.30 -3.92 13.59
CA ASP A 172 -9.87 -3.89 13.93
C ASP A 172 -9.04 -3.23 12.82
N GLY A 173 -9.46 -3.38 11.56
CA GLY A 173 -8.84 -2.68 10.43
C GLY A 173 -9.03 -1.17 10.51
N ILE A 174 -10.25 -0.72 10.84
CA ILE A 174 -10.54 0.69 11.07
C ILE A 174 -9.71 1.22 12.25
N LYS A 175 -9.64 0.48 13.36
CA LYS A 175 -8.77 0.85 14.50
C LYS A 175 -7.31 0.97 14.06
N ARG A 176 -6.76 -0.01 13.35
CA ARG A 176 -5.38 0.03 12.81
C ARG A 176 -5.13 1.29 11.98
N VAL A 177 -6.08 1.68 11.12
CA VAL A 177 -5.97 2.91 10.31
C VAL A 177 -5.76 4.14 11.21
N TYR A 178 -6.59 4.33 12.24
CA TYR A 178 -6.59 5.53 13.06
C TYR A 178 -5.55 5.51 14.18
N GLU A 179 -5.31 4.36 14.81
CA GLU A 179 -4.44 4.23 15.98
C GLU A 179 -2.98 3.95 15.61
N HIS A 180 -2.72 3.44 14.39
CA HIS A 180 -1.38 3.07 13.95
C HIS A 180 -0.95 3.79 12.68
N SER A 181 -1.66 3.59 11.57
CA SER A 181 -1.20 4.10 10.27
C SER A 181 -1.25 5.63 10.19
N LEU A 182 -2.32 6.26 10.68
CA LEU A 182 -2.50 7.73 10.60
C LEU A 182 -1.47 8.51 11.44
N PRO A 183 -1.14 8.14 12.68
CA PRO A 183 -0.06 8.79 13.44
C PRO A 183 1.29 8.70 12.73
N LEU A 184 1.65 7.52 12.22
CA LEU A 184 2.91 7.30 11.49
C LEU A 184 2.93 8.07 10.17
N GLU A 185 1.81 8.12 9.46
CA GLU A 185 1.66 8.91 8.24
C GLU A 185 1.77 10.42 8.51
N SER A 186 1.32 10.89 9.67
CA SER A 186 1.48 12.29 10.07
C SER A 186 2.95 12.65 10.30
N VAL A 187 3.71 11.77 10.97
CA VAL A 187 5.17 11.94 11.14
C VAL A 187 5.87 11.96 9.77
N ARG A 188 5.55 10.99 8.91
CA ARG A 188 6.11 10.90 7.55
C ARG A 188 5.78 12.15 6.72
N SER A 189 4.52 12.58 6.75
CA SER A 189 4.05 13.75 5.98
C SER A 189 4.67 15.05 6.46
N LYS A 190 4.83 15.23 7.78
CA LYS A 190 5.56 16.37 8.35
C LYS A 190 6.99 16.43 7.86
N LYS A 191 7.68 15.29 7.85
CA LYS A 191 9.07 15.21 7.36
C LYS A 191 9.18 15.43 5.85
N ALA A 192 8.25 14.91 5.06
CA ALA A 192 8.30 14.96 3.61
C ALA A 192 7.79 16.29 3.02
N TYR A 193 6.78 16.90 3.65
CA TYR A 193 6.02 18.02 3.09
C TYR A 193 5.84 19.21 4.04
N GLY A 194 6.33 19.12 5.27
CA GLY A 194 6.16 20.19 6.28
C GLY A 194 4.74 20.34 6.82
N THR A 195 3.84 19.39 6.55
CA THR A 195 2.45 19.44 7.06
C THR A 195 2.39 19.05 8.53
N ASP A 196 1.63 19.77 9.35
CA ASP A 196 1.55 19.46 10.78
C ASP A 196 0.89 18.11 11.09
N GLN A 197 -0.10 17.70 10.29
CA GLN A 197 -0.79 16.42 10.44
C GLN A 197 -1.28 15.87 9.09
N SER A 198 -1.50 14.55 9.03
CA SER A 198 -2.25 13.89 7.96
C SER A 198 -3.70 13.63 8.39
N TYR A 199 -4.56 13.28 7.44
CA TYR A 199 -5.98 13.06 7.66
C TYR A 199 -6.50 11.88 6.84
N VAL A 200 -7.46 11.14 7.40
CA VAL A 200 -8.25 10.13 6.67
C VAL A 200 -9.50 10.81 6.13
N ASN A 201 -9.37 11.47 4.98
CA ASN A 201 -10.51 12.13 4.31
C ASN A 201 -11.37 11.12 3.54
N TYR A 202 -10.75 10.02 3.10
CA TYR A 202 -11.40 8.94 2.39
C TYR A 202 -10.95 7.62 3.00
N LEU A 203 -11.93 6.74 3.24
CA LEU A 203 -11.68 5.35 3.60
C LEU A 203 -12.39 4.47 2.58
N LEU A 204 -11.62 3.71 1.82
CA LEU A 204 -12.10 2.76 0.83
C LEU A 204 -12.06 1.35 1.41
N LEU A 205 -13.17 0.63 1.23
CA LEU A 205 -13.26 -0.82 1.41
C LEU A 205 -13.35 -1.47 0.02
N LEU A 206 -12.36 -2.30 -0.31
CA LEU A 206 -12.38 -3.14 -1.51
C LEU A 206 -12.68 -4.58 -1.08
N ASN A 207 -13.80 -5.11 -1.58
CA ASN A 207 -14.37 -6.38 -1.11
C ASN A 207 -14.32 -7.51 -2.15
N ARG A 208 -14.45 -7.19 -3.44
CA ARG A 208 -14.53 -8.18 -4.53
C ARG A 208 -14.18 -7.52 -5.86
N GLN A 209 -13.78 -8.31 -6.85
CA GLN A 209 -13.66 -7.89 -8.25
C GLN A 209 -14.59 -8.69 -9.17
N ASP A 210 -14.96 -8.07 -10.30
CA ASP A 210 -15.62 -8.79 -11.39
C ASP A 210 -14.60 -9.55 -12.24
N ASP A 211 -13.45 -8.93 -12.52
CA ASP A 211 -12.32 -9.56 -13.21
C ASP A 211 -11.31 -10.13 -12.19
N PRO A 212 -11.15 -11.47 -12.10
CA PRO A 212 -10.19 -12.12 -11.19
C PRO A 212 -8.72 -11.80 -11.51
N ASN A 213 -8.42 -11.27 -12.70
CA ASN A 213 -7.06 -10.94 -13.12
C ASN A 213 -6.66 -9.49 -12.78
N ARG A 214 -7.57 -8.69 -12.22
CA ARG A 214 -7.36 -7.27 -11.98
C ARG A 214 -6.56 -6.97 -10.72
N VAL A 215 -7.00 -7.47 -9.57
CA VAL A 215 -6.36 -7.18 -8.26
C VAL A 215 -5.53 -8.37 -7.79
N HIS A 216 -4.24 -8.10 -7.55
CA HIS A 216 -3.26 -9.06 -7.06
C HIS A 216 -2.71 -8.57 -5.72
N VAL A 217 -2.78 -9.41 -4.69
CA VAL A 217 -2.25 -9.14 -3.36
C VAL A 217 -1.04 -10.04 -3.13
N ILE A 218 0.08 -9.45 -2.73
CA ILE A 218 1.29 -10.17 -2.36
C ILE A 218 1.48 -9.98 -0.85
N ILE A 219 1.22 -11.03 -0.08
CA ILE A 219 1.42 -11.05 1.36
C ILE A 219 2.88 -11.36 1.65
N VAL A 220 3.55 -10.50 2.43
CA VAL A 220 4.95 -10.66 2.80
C VAL A 220 5.04 -11.06 4.26
N LYS A 221 5.72 -12.16 4.58
CA LYS A 221 5.91 -12.66 5.95
C LYS A 221 6.95 -11.85 6.76
N GLU A 222 6.92 -10.53 6.62
CA GLU A 222 7.80 -9.58 7.30
C GLU A 222 7.01 -8.35 7.75
N VAL A 223 7.50 -7.67 8.79
CA VAL A 223 6.96 -6.38 9.23
C VAL A 223 7.46 -5.29 8.29
N ILE A 224 6.66 -4.95 7.27
CA ILE A 224 7.04 -3.94 6.26
C ILE A 224 6.00 -2.84 6.09
N GLY A 225 6.47 -1.59 6.21
CA GLY A 225 5.63 -0.40 6.24
C GLY A 225 4.63 -0.40 7.41
N PHE A 226 3.64 0.48 7.32
CA PHE A 226 2.59 0.65 8.32
C PHE A 226 1.23 0.90 7.68
#